data_AF-A0A7K3GQX9-F1
#
_entry.id   AF-A0A7K3GQX9-F1
#
_cell.length_a   1.000
_cell.length_b   1.000
_cell.length_c   1.000
_cell.angle_alpha   90.00
_cell.angle_beta   90.00
_cell.angle_gamma   90.00
#
_symmetry.space_group_name_H-M   'P 1'
#
loop_
_entity.id
_entity.type
_entity.pdbx_description
1 polymer ?
#
loop_
_entity_poly.entity_id
_entity_poly.type
_entity_poly.pdbx_seq_one_letter_code
_entity_poly.pdbx_strand_id
1 'polypeptide(L)' 'MINRRGRTASFALAAGLARTGLTALRAVAPGGRERWERENHAGRTVDLYAGPACALAAAVGTARVRPAAGL' A
#
# COMPACT_ATOMS: atom_id res chain seq x y z
N MET A 1 -20.65 5.05 -20.70
CA MET A 1 -19.48 5.95 -20.59
C MET A 1 -18.75 5.66 -19.28
N ILE A 2 -17.49 5.25 -19.33
CA ILE A 2 -16.67 5.12 -18.12
C ILE A 2 -16.48 6.53 -17.53
N ASN A 3 -16.94 6.73 -16.30
CA ASN A 3 -16.77 8.00 -15.59
C ASN A 3 -15.29 8.17 -15.20
N ARG A 4 -14.51 8.84 -16.06
CA ARG A 4 -13.06 9.01 -15.87
C ARG A 4 -12.73 9.70 -14.55
N ARG A 5 -13.54 10.65 -14.08
CA ARG A 5 -13.35 11.34 -12.80
C ARG A 5 -13.42 10.39 -11.61
N GLY A 6 -14.37 9.46 -11.61
CA GLY A 6 -14.50 8.46 -10.56
C GLY A 6 -13.27 7.55 -10.47
N ARG A 7 -12.79 7.07 -11.62
CA ARG A 7 -11.56 6.24 -11.69
C ARG A 7 -10.33 7.00 -11.19
N THR A 8 -10.12 8.24 -11.62
CA THR A 8 -8.98 9.05 -11.18
C THR A 8 -9.00 9.27 -9.67
N ALA A 9 -10.16 9.55 -9.08
CA ALA A 9 -10.30 9.69 -7.63
C ALA A 9 -9.98 8.38 -6.88
N SER A 10 -10.42 7.23 -7.40
CA SER A 10 -10.09 5.92 -6.83
C SER A 10 -8.59 5.63 -6.85
N PHE A 11 -7.90 5.91 -7.96
CA PHE A 11 -6.45 5.73 -8.05
C PHE A 11 -5.69 6.71 -7.15
N ALA A 12 -6.14 7.97 -7.05
CA ALA A 12 -5.54 8.95 -6.16
C ALA A 12 -5.67 8.52 -4.68
N LEU A 13 -6.84 8.01 -4.29
CA LEU A 13 -7.07 7.47 -2.95
C LEU A 13 -6.17 6.26 -2.68
N ALA A 14 -6.09 5.31 -3.61
CA ALA A 14 -5.25 4.13 -3.47
C ALA A 14 -3.76 4.50 -3.34
N ALA A 15 -3.27 5.43 -4.17
CA ALA A 15 -1.92 5.96 -4.08
C ALA A 15 -1.65 6.66 -2.74
N GLY A 16 -2.61 7.45 -2.25
CA GLY A 16 -2.54 8.08 -0.93
C GLY A 16 -2.43 7.06 0.20
N LEU A 17 -3.28 6.03 0.20
CA LEU A 17 -3.26 4.95 1.19
C LEU A 17 -1.96 4.15 1.16
N ALA A 18 -1.44 3.83 -0.02
CA ALA A 18 -0.17 3.12 -0.14
C ALA A 18 0.99 3.99 0.39
N ARG A 19 0.97 5.29 0.11
CA ARG A 19 2.01 6.22 0.58
C ARG A 19 1.98 6.37 2.10
N THR A 20 0.80 6.54 2.70
CA THR A 20 0.66 6.66 4.16
C THR A 20 1.03 5.35 4.85
N GLY A 21 0.63 4.20 4.32
CA GLY A 21 1.04 2.89 4.81
C GLY A 21 2.55 2.69 4.78
N LEU A 22 3.20 3.07 3.67
CA LEU A 22 4.66 3.02 3.54
C LEU A 22 5.37 3.88 4.58
N THR A 23 4.91 5.13 4.77
CA THR A 23 5.52 6.04 5.76
C THR A 23 5.32 5.56 7.19
N ALA A 24 4.14 5.02 7.51
CA ALA A 24 3.84 4.51 8.84
C ALA A 24 4.68 3.25 9.15
N LEU A 25 4.78 2.31 8.21
CA LEU A 25 5.58 1.10 8.37
C LEU A 25 7.06 1.42 8.52
N ARG A 26 7.59 2.41 7.79
CA ARG A 26 8.97 2.89 7.97
C ARG A 26 9.20 3.55 9.33
N ALA A 27 8.24 4.34 9.81
CA ALA A 27 8.36 5.04 11.08
C ALA A 27 8.31 4.08 12.28
N VAL A 28 7.42 3.10 12.24
CA VAL A 28 7.27 2.10 13.31
C VAL A 28 8.31 1.00 13.19
N ALA A 29 8.68 0.63 11.95
CA ALA A 29 9.56 -0.49 11.62
C ALA A 29 9.32 -1.71 12.51
N PRO A 30 8.14 -2.36 12.44
CA PRO A 30 7.74 -3.39 13.39
C PRO A 30 8.83 -4.43 13.59
N GLY A 31 9.30 -4.52 14.83
CA GLY A 31 10.42 -5.32 15.35
C GLY A 31 11.77 -5.13 14.65
N GLY A 32 12.11 -3.88 14.35
CA GLY A 32 13.46 -3.46 14.02
C GLY A 32 13.69 -3.29 12.53
N ARG A 33 14.48 -2.27 12.17
CA ARG A 33 14.80 -1.92 10.78
C ARG A 33 15.53 -3.04 10.04
N GLU A 34 16.36 -3.80 10.75
CA GLU A 34 17.11 -4.95 10.22
C GLU A 34 16.22 -5.99 9.51
N ARG A 35 14.95 -6.13 9.93
CA ARG A 35 14.01 -7.07 9.31
C ARG A 35 13.43 -6.57 8.00
N TRP A 36 13.51 -5.27 7.76
CA TRP A 36 12.90 -4.58 6.64
C TRP A 36 13.92 -4.09 5.62
N GLU A 37 15.20 -4.10 5.96
CA GLU A 37 16.31 -3.72 5.09
C GLU A 37 17.00 -4.98 4.56
N ARG A 38 17.26 -5.03 3.26
CA ARG A 38 18.04 -6.09 2.60
C ARG A 38 19.09 -5.47 1.70
N GLU A 39 20.27 -6.07 1.66
CA GLU A 39 21.28 -5.69 0.69
C GLU A 39 21.06 -6.46 -0.61
N ASN A 40 21.03 -5.76 -1.74
CA ASN A 40 20.99 -6.42 -3.05
C ASN A 40 22.40 -6.86 -3.49
N HIS A 41 22.49 -7.64 -4.57
CA HIS A 41 23.78 -8.08 -5.12
C HIS A 41 24.71 -6.94 -5.58
N ALA A 42 24.19 -5.72 -5.67
CA ALA A 42 24.97 -4.52 -5.99
C ALA A 42 25.37 -3.72 -4.73
N GLY A 43 25.21 -4.29 -3.53
CA GLY A 43 25.58 -3.65 -2.27
C GLY A 43 24.67 -2.50 -1.81
N ARG A 44 23.47 -2.38 -2.40
CA ARG A 44 22.53 -1.31 -2.05
C ARG A 44 21.44 -1.82 -1.12
N THR A 45 21.12 -1.04 -0.10
CA THR A 45 19.98 -1.29 0.78
C THR A 45 18.65 -1.13 0.03
N VAL A 46 17.80 -2.12 0.16
CA VAL A 46 16.44 -2.18 -0.37
C VAL A 46 15.47 -2.40 0.78
N ASP A 47 14.44 -1.56 0.84
CA ASP A 47 13.38 -1.64 1.83
C ASP A 47 12.27 -2.61 1.42
N LEU A 48 11.78 -3.42 2.36
CA LEU A 48 10.70 -4.37 2.16
C LEU A 48 9.29 -3.81 2.47
N TYR A 49 9.18 -2.53 2.83
CA TYR A 49 7.91 -1.91 3.25
C TYR A 49 6.87 -1.75 2.13
N ALA A 50 7.32 -1.68 0.87
CA ALA A 50 6.44 -1.36 -0.26
C ALA A 50 5.35 -2.42 -0.48
N GLY A 51 5.69 -3.71 -0.39
CA GLY A 51 4.73 -4.80 -0.56
C GLY A 51 3.60 -4.76 0.47
N PRO A 52 3.90 -4.75 1.78
CA PRO A 52 2.88 -4.64 2.82
C PRO A 52 2.06 -3.35 2.77
N ALA A 53 2.67 -2.22 2.42
CA ALA A 53 1.95 -0.96 2.23
C ALA A 53 0.89 -1.06 1.11
N CYS A 54 1.23 -1.68 -0.02
CA CYS A 54 0.29 -1.94 -1.11
C CYS A 54 -0.82 -2.92 -0.70
N ALA A 55 -0.49 -3.99 0.03
CA ALA A 55 -1.46 -4.96 0.53
C ALA A 55 -2.49 -4.31 1.49
N LEU A 56 -2.03 -3.44 2.40
CA LEU A 56 -2.92 -2.67 3.28
C LEU A 56 -3.83 -1.73 2.49
N ALA A 57 -3.29 -1.00 1.51
CA ALA A 57 -4.09 -0.12 0.66
C ALA A 57 -5.17 -0.89 -0.12
N ALA A 58 -4.84 -2.08 -0.64
CA ALA A 58 -5.79 -2.96 -1.32
C ALA A 58 -6.89 -3.47 -0.37
N ALA A 59 -6.52 -3.91 0.84
CA ALA A 59 -7.49 -4.36 1.85
C ALA A 59 -8.47 -3.25 2.28
N VAL A 60 -7.98 -2.02 2.43
CA VAL A 60 -8.86 -0.87 2.68
C VAL A 60 -9.78 -0.61 1.47
N GLY A 61 -9.24 -0.73 0.26
CA GLY A 61 -10.01 -0.62 -0.98
C GLY A 61 -11.14 -1.63 -1.08
N THR A 62 -10.89 -2.90 -0.74
CA THR A 62 -11.91 -3.97 -0.77
C THR A 62 -12.94 -3.80 0.34
N ALA A 63 -12.54 -3.37 1.54
CA ALA A 63 -13.47 -3.08 2.64
C ALA A 63 -14.46 -1.96 2.32
N ARG A 64 -14.12 -1.06 1.38
CA ARG A 64 -15.01 0.02 0.91
C ARG A 64 -16.08 -0.47 -0.08
N VAL A 65 -15.94 -1.69 -0.62
CA VAL A 65 -16.94 -2.30 -1.49
C VAL A 65 -17.98 -3.01 -0.59
N ARG A 66 -19.20 -2.48 -0.53
CA ARG A 66 -20.32 -3.12 0.19
C ARG A 66 -20.61 -4.51 -0.41
N PRO A 67 -20.88 -5.56 0.39
CA PRO A 67 -21.24 -6.90 -0.09
C PRO A 67 -22.64 -7.01 -0.75
N ALA A 68 -23.30 -5.90 -1.11
CA ALA A 68 -24.66 -5.92 -1.65
C ALA A 68 -24.75 -6.23 -3.16
N ALA A 69 -23.77 -6.95 -3.73
CA ALA A 69 -23.81 -7.42 -5.12
C ALA A 69 -23.78 -8.96 -5.21
N GLY A 70 -23.90 -9.66 -4.09
CA GLY A 70 -23.86 -11.12 -4.00
C GLY A 70 -24.96 -11.74 -3.12
N LEU A 71 -26.03 -11.01 -2.82
CA LEU A 71 -27.29 -11.53 -2.27
C LEU A 71 -28.43 -11.17 -3.21
#